data_AF-A0A182G3Z9-F1
#
_entry.id   AF-A0A182G3Z9-F1
#
_cell.length_a   1.000
_cell.length_b   1.000
_cell.length_c   1.000
_cell.angle_alpha   90.00
_cell.angle_beta   90.00
_cell.angle_gamma   90.00
#
_symmetry.space_group_name_H-M   'P 1'
#
loop_
_entity.id
_entity.type
_entity.pdbx_description
1 polymer ?
#
loop_
_entity_poly.entity_id
_entity_poly.type
_entity_poly.pdbx_seq_one_letter_code
_entity_poly.pdbx_strand_id
1 'polypeptide(L)'
;MSNVGGNKPHLIDNRHDSWTSITAGSISSPNKSAGEGAKGSGRKRVPPTKPYIHMLMLYDLLKREAKKFMFNLYEGFSPEILTELSQFKADNSQQQLLFVLSRMLEEKNIDKADVVSRTKAMITELENPNSAITKALIYVPPLVFAA
;
A
#
# COMPACT_ATOMS: atom_id res chain seq x y z
N MET A 1 -49.03 -38.60 21.50
CA MET A 1 -47.62 -38.19 21.40
C MET A 1 -47.41 -37.58 20.03
N SER A 2 -46.83 -36.37 19.95
CA SER A 2 -46.08 -35.84 18.79
C SER A 2 -45.73 -34.38 19.10
N ASN A 3 -44.47 -34.12 19.45
CA ASN A 3 -43.92 -32.78 19.62
C ASN A 3 -42.85 -32.58 18.55
N VAL A 4 -43.14 -31.72 17.57
CA VAL A 4 -42.22 -31.35 16.48
C VAL A 4 -42.44 -29.85 16.21
N GLY A 5 -41.44 -28.98 16.17
CA GLY A 5 -40.01 -29.24 16.32
C GLY A 5 -39.17 -28.26 15.51
N GLY A 6 -38.94 -27.06 16.06
CA GLY A 6 -37.83 -26.18 15.65
C GLY A 6 -37.93 -25.49 14.28
N ASN A 7 -38.52 -24.30 14.25
CA ASN A 7 -38.26 -23.33 13.18
C ASN A 7 -36.87 -22.69 13.41
N LYS A 8 -35.96 -22.74 12.43
CA LYS A 8 -34.67 -22.03 12.46
C LYS A 8 -34.36 -21.44 11.08
N PRO A 9 -34.13 -20.11 10.96
CA PRO A 9 -33.86 -19.48 9.67
C PRO A 9 -32.45 -19.78 9.16
N HIS A 10 -32.34 -19.87 7.84
CA HIS A 10 -31.09 -20.09 7.11
C HIS A 10 -30.25 -18.79 7.09
N LEU A 11 -29.09 -18.79 7.75
CA LEU A 11 -28.20 -17.62 7.77
C LEU A 11 -27.42 -17.53 6.45
N ILE A 12 -27.75 -16.53 5.64
CA ILE A 12 -26.93 -16.16 4.47
C ILE A 12 -25.68 -15.38 4.94
N ASP A 13 -24.50 -15.98 4.84
CA ASP A 13 -23.22 -15.30 5.16
C ASP A 13 -22.81 -14.38 3.99
N ASN A 14 -23.50 -13.24 3.88
CA ASN A 14 -23.27 -12.24 2.85
C ASN A 14 -22.11 -11.31 3.25
N ARG A 15 -20.87 -11.81 3.18
CA ARG A 15 -19.66 -11.01 3.41
C ARG A 15 -19.45 -9.97 2.31
N HIS A 16 -20.04 -8.80 2.53
CA HIS A 16 -19.82 -7.62 1.73
C HIS A 16 -18.57 -6.88 2.25
N ASP A 17 -17.50 -6.84 1.46
CA ASP A 17 -16.24 -6.18 1.82
C ASP A 17 -16.39 -4.64 1.88
N SER A 18 -16.83 -4.13 3.03
CA SER A 18 -17.03 -2.70 3.28
C SER A 18 -15.87 -2.10 4.09
N TRP A 19 -14.91 -1.47 3.41
CA TRP A 19 -13.78 -0.75 4.03
C TRP A 19 -13.54 0.64 3.43
N THR A 20 -14.48 1.19 2.67
CA THR A 20 -14.38 2.53 2.04
C THR A 20 -14.84 3.68 2.94
N SER A 21 -15.36 3.41 4.14
CA SER A 21 -15.94 4.39 5.06
C SER A 21 -15.04 4.74 6.26
N ILE A 22 -13.86 5.32 5.99
CA ILE A 22 -13.23 6.27 6.94
C ILE A 22 -13.51 7.68 6.43
N THR A 23 -14.78 8.08 6.53
CA THR A 23 -15.23 9.46 6.35
C THR A 23 -14.83 10.29 7.57
N ALA A 24 -14.24 11.46 7.34
CA ALA A 24 -13.82 12.35 8.42
C ALA A 24 -15.02 12.91 9.20
N GLY A 25 -15.18 12.50 10.47
CA GLY A 25 -16.18 13.04 11.39
C GLY A 25 -16.33 12.22 12.66
N SER A 26 -16.18 12.88 13.82
CA SER A 26 -16.55 12.37 15.16
C SER A 26 -15.91 11.07 15.66
N ILE A 27 -14.71 11.18 16.23
CA ILE A 27 -14.27 10.26 17.30
C ILE A 27 -14.67 10.89 18.64
N SER A 28 -15.77 10.42 19.24
CA SER A 28 -16.13 10.73 20.62
C SER A 28 -15.62 9.61 21.54
N SER A 29 -14.51 9.87 22.24
CA SER A 29 -13.95 8.95 23.24
C SER A 29 -14.66 9.07 24.61
N PRO A 30 -15.06 7.97 25.25
CA PRO A 30 -15.30 7.92 26.69
C PRO A 30 -13.96 8.06 27.47
N ASN A 31 -14.04 8.50 28.73
CA ASN A 31 -12.89 8.98 29.52
C ASN A 31 -12.61 8.11 30.77
N LYS A 32 -11.44 8.32 31.40
CA LYS A 32 -10.89 7.75 32.67
C LYS A 32 -10.40 6.28 32.59
N SER A 33 -9.35 5.84 33.31
CA SER A 33 -8.25 6.49 34.08
C SER A 33 -7.30 5.37 34.58
N ALA A 34 -6.03 5.55 34.96
CA ALA A 34 -5.17 6.73 35.18
C ALA A 34 -3.68 6.39 34.86
N GLY A 35 -2.74 7.30 35.12
CA GLY A 35 -1.28 7.02 35.08
C GLY A 35 -0.43 8.29 34.88
N GLU A 36 0.23 8.76 35.93
CA GLU A 36 1.06 9.97 35.90
C GLU A 36 2.45 9.75 35.29
N GLY A 37 3.05 10.82 34.75
CA GLY A 37 4.52 10.95 34.72
C GLY A 37 5.25 10.84 33.38
N ALA A 38 5.02 11.76 32.44
CA ALA A 38 6.09 12.23 31.52
C ALA A 38 5.69 13.54 30.80
N LYS A 39 6.22 14.69 31.25
CA LYS A 39 6.15 15.95 30.48
C LYS A 39 7.19 15.94 29.34
N GLY A 40 6.90 15.20 28.27
CA GLY A 40 7.58 15.37 26.98
C GLY A 40 6.85 16.42 26.13
N SER A 41 7.58 17.38 25.54
CA SER A 41 7.01 18.37 24.62
C SER A 41 6.62 17.71 23.29
N GLY A 42 5.44 17.08 23.29
CA GLY A 42 4.86 16.46 22.11
C GLY A 42 4.59 17.49 21.02
N ARG A 43 5.55 17.70 20.12
CA ARG A 43 5.25 18.19 18.77
C ARG A 43 4.19 17.25 18.23
N LYS A 44 2.95 17.71 18.12
CA LYS A 44 1.81 16.91 17.63
C LYS A 44 2.25 16.33 16.30
N ARG A 45 2.52 15.02 16.27
CA ARG A 45 3.02 14.37 15.05
C ARG A 45 1.95 14.58 14.01
N VAL A 46 2.27 15.35 12.97
CA VAL A 46 1.36 15.56 11.83
C VAL A 46 0.97 14.16 11.37
N PRO A 47 -0.34 13.83 11.32
CA PRO A 47 -0.75 12.48 10.94
C PRO A 47 -0.15 12.17 9.57
N PRO A 48 0.52 11.00 9.41
CA PRO A 48 1.18 10.67 8.15
C PRO A 48 0.16 10.76 7.02
N THR A 49 0.54 11.43 5.93
CA THR A 49 -0.38 11.72 4.83
C THR A 49 -0.82 10.41 4.17
N LYS A 50 -2.04 10.37 3.60
CA LYS A 50 -2.58 9.18 2.92
C LYS A 50 -1.58 8.57 1.91
N PRO A 51 -0.87 9.36 1.06
CA PRO A 51 0.17 8.82 0.18
C PRO A 51 1.29 8.08 0.92
N TYR A 52 1.81 8.65 2.02
CA TYR A 52 2.88 8.03 2.80
C TYR A 52 2.47 6.68 3.39
N ILE A 53 1.25 6.59 3.94
CA ILE A 53 0.72 5.33 4.49
C ILE A 53 0.59 4.27 3.38
N HIS A 54 0.03 4.65 2.22
CA HIS A 54 -0.13 3.73 1.09
C HIS A 54 1.23 3.22 0.56
N MET A 55 2.24 4.08 0.48
CA MET A 55 3.60 3.70 0.07
C MET A 55 4.26 2.77 1.08
N LEU A 56 4.16 3.05 2.38
CA LEU A 56 4.72 2.21 3.43
C LEU A 56 4.09 0.81 3.43
N MET A 57 2.76 0.72 3.29
CA MET A 57 2.07 -0.56 3.16
C MET A 57 2.50 -1.36 1.92
N LEU A 58 2.68 -0.70 0.77
CA LEU A 58 3.17 -1.35 -0.45
C LEU A 58 4.61 -1.85 -0.27
N TYR A 59 5.49 -1.02 0.31
CA TYR A 59 6.86 -1.40 0.63
C TYR A 59 6.93 -2.64 1.54
N ASP A 60 6.14 -2.69 2.62
CA ASP A 60 6.11 -3.84 3.54
C ASP A 60 5.51 -5.12 2.92
N LEU A 61 4.67 -4.99 1.89
CA LEU A 61 4.18 -6.11 1.08
C LEU A 61 5.27 -6.61 0.11
N LEU A 62 5.83 -5.72 -0.70
CA LEU A 62 6.89 -6.05 -1.68
C LEU A 62 8.14 -6.60 -0.99
N LYS A 63 8.55 -6.07 0.16
CA LYS A 63 9.68 -6.55 0.97
C LYS A 63 9.50 -7.98 1.48
N ARG A 64 8.25 -8.41 1.74
CA ARG A 64 7.95 -9.80 2.12
C ARG A 64 7.98 -10.73 0.90
N GLU A 65 7.46 -10.28 -0.24
CA GLU A 65 7.50 -11.05 -1.48
C GLU A 65 8.94 -11.22 -1.99
N ALA A 66 9.78 -10.18 -1.93
CA ALA A 66 11.21 -10.25 -2.24
C ALA A 66 11.98 -11.25 -1.35
N LYS A 67 11.58 -11.41 -0.08
CA LYS A 67 12.15 -12.44 0.81
C LYS A 67 11.71 -13.86 0.43
N LYS A 68 10.47 -14.04 -0.03
CA LYS A 68 9.97 -15.34 -0.53
C LYS A 68 10.77 -15.83 -1.73
N PHE A 69 11.18 -14.92 -2.62
CA PHE A 69 12.04 -15.22 -3.77
C PHE A 69 13.55 -15.15 -3.49
N MET A 70 13.96 -14.96 -2.23
CA MET A 70 15.35 -14.78 -1.81
C MET A 70 16.12 -13.64 -2.50
N PHE A 71 15.44 -12.68 -3.13
CA PHE A 71 16.07 -11.49 -3.73
C PHE A 71 16.86 -10.67 -2.70
N ASN A 72 16.52 -10.78 -1.42
CA ASN A 72 17.26 -10.17 -0.32
C ASN A 72 18.67 -10.76 -0.06
N LEU A 73 19.08 -11.81 -0.77
CA LEU A 73 20.44 -12.38 -0.69
C LEU A 73 21.40 -11.79 -1.73
N TYR A 74 20.87 -11.04 -2.69
CA TYR A 74 21.63 -10.40 -3.76
C TYR A 74 21.74 -8.90 -3.47
N GLU A 75 22.93 -8.34 -3.72
CA GLU A 75 23.15 -6.89 -3.62
C GLU A 75 23.05 -6.25 -5.01
N GLY A 76 22.45 -5.06 -5.08
CA GLY A 76 22.28 -4.30 -6.31
C GLY A 76 21.12 -4.78 -7.20
N PHE A 77 21.21 -4.44 -8.47
CA PHE A 77 20.26 -4.81 -9.52
C PHE A 77 20.99 -5.61 -10.61
N SER A 78 20.28 -6.44 -11.37
CA SER A 78 20.90 -7.16 -12.48
C SER A 78 21.30 -6.20 -13.62
N PRO A 79 22.30 -6.52 -14.45
CA PRO A 79 22.73 -5.67 -15.56
C PRO A 79 21.59 -5.34 -16.54
N GLU A 80 20.66 -6.26 -16.75
CA GLU A 80 19.50 -6.10 -17.62
C GLU A 80 18.52 -5.06 -17.06
N ILE A 81 18.29 -5.10 -15.74
CA ILE A 81 17.44 -4.12 -15.03
C ILE A 81 18.13 -2.75 -15.00
N LEU A 82 19.44 -2.67 -14.74
CA LEU A 82 20.20 -1.41 -14.78
C LEU A 82 20.18 -0.78 -16.19
N THR A 83 20.35 -1.61 -17.22
CA THR A 83 20.31 -1.17 -18.61
C THR A 83 18.96 -0.53 -18.94
N GLU A 84 17.85 -1.18 -18.59
CA GLU A 84 16.53 -0.60 -18.83
C GLU A 84 16.27 0.65 -17.97
N LEU A 85 16.56 0.60 -16.66
CA LEU A 85 16.31 1.73 -15.76
C LEU A 85 17.16 2.97 -16.09
N SER A 86 18.33 2.80 -16.69
CA SER A 86 19.16 3.91 -17.19
C SER A 86 18.68 4.47 -18.54
N GLN A 87 18.05 3.63 -19.37
CA GLN A 87 17.44 4.04 -20.65
C GLN A 87 16.06 4.68 -20.46
N PHE A 88 15.32 4.30 -19.42
CA PHE A 88 13.99 4.82 -19.12
C PHE A 88 14.06 6.26 -18.61
N LYS A 89 13.76 7.21 -19.51
CA LYS A 89 13.68 8.64 -19.19
C LYS A 89 12.31 8.99 -18.61
N ALA A 90 12.20 8.93 -17.29
CA ALA A 90 11.12 9.59 -16.56
C ALA A 90 11.42 11.09 -16.36
N ASP A 91 10.38 11.91 -16.37
CA ASP A 91 10.40 13.32 -15.96
C ASP A 91 10.37 13.45 -14.42
N ASN A 92 9.76 12.49 -13.72
CA ASN A 92 9.49 12.53 -12.28
C ASN A 92 9.32 11.11 -11.68
N SER A 93 9.32 11.05 -10.34
CA SER A 93 9.14 9.79 -9.59
C SER A 93 7.78 9.10 -9.80
N GLN A 94 6.72 9.80 -10.19
CA GLN A 94 5.43 9.14 -10.49
C GLN A 94 5.55 8.26 -11.73
N GLN A 95 6.10 8.79 -12.82
CA GLN A 95 6.28 8.03 -14.06
C GLN A 95 7.22 6.83 -13.85
N GLN A 96 8.32 7.03 -13.12
CA GLN A 96 9.27 5.97 -12.82
C GLN A 96 8.69 4.87 -11.95
N LEU A 97 7.94 5.23 -10.89
CA LEU A 97 7.29 4.23 -10.04
C LEU A 97 6.18 3.49 -10.78
N LEU A 98 5.39 4.18 -11.61
CA LEU A 98 4.37 3.58 -12.46
C LEU A 98 4.99 2.52 -13.38
N PHE A 99 6.07 2.89 -14.08
CA PHE A 99 6.82 2.00 -14.96
C PHE A 99 7.31 0.72 -14.25
N VAL A 100 8.01 0.88 -13.12
CA VAL A 100 8.55 -0.25 -12.36
C VAL A 100 7.46 -1.18 -11.82
N LEU A 101 6.34 -0.64 -11.32
CA LEU A 101 5.24 -1.45 -10.80
C LEU A 101 4.46 -2.17 -11.91
N SER A 102 4.28 -1.54 -13.08
CA SER A 102 3.68 -2.20 -14.24
C SER A 102 4.56 -3.34 -14.76
N ARG A 103 5.85 -3.10 -14.98
CA ARG A 103 6.80 -4.15 -15.43
C ARG A 103 6.85 -5.33 -14.45
N MET A 104 6.84 -5.06 -13.14
CA MET A 104 6.81 -6.09 -12.10
C MET A 104 5.57 -7.01 -12.16
N LEU A 105 4.42 -6.50 -12.61
CA LEU A 105 3.21 -7.30 -12.84
C LEU A 105 3.25 -8.06 -14.17
N GLU A 106 3.78 -7.47 -15.23
CA GLU A 106 3.91 -8.07 -16.56
C GLU A 106 4.85 -9.29 -16.53
N GLU A 107 5.98 -9.16 -15.86
CA GLU A 107 6.97 -10.24 -15.66
C GLU A 107 6.54 -11.29 -14.62
N LYS A 108 5.46 -11.02 -13.87
CA LYS A 108 4.97 -11.86 -12.76
C LYS A 108 6.01 -12.03 -11.64
N ASN A 109 6.78 -10.98 -11.35
CA ASN A 109 7.74 -10.94 -10.25
C ASN A 109 7.07 -10.93 -8.85
N ILE A 110 5.73 -10.89 -8.79
CA ILE A 110 4.92 -11.01 -7.58
C ILE A 110 3.74 -11.97 -7.80
N ASP A 111 3.59 -12.98 -6.94
CA ASP A 111 2.51 -13.98 -7.05
C ASP A 111 1.33 -13.65 -6.14
N LYS A 112 1.64 -13.18 -4.93
CA LYS A 112 0.69 -13.23 -3.81
C LYS A 112 -0.45 -12.23 -4.02
N ALA A 113 -1.69 -12.72 -3.98
CA ALA A 113 -2.87 -11.98 -4.43
C ALA A 113 -3.11 -10.63 -3.73
N ASP A 114 -2.76 -10.49 -2.44
CA ASP A 114 -2.86 -9.22 -1.72
C ASP A 114 -1.78 -8.21 -2.16
N VAL A 115 -0.58 -8.69 -2.49
CA VAL A 115 0.51 -7.88 -3.06
C VAL A 115 0.14 -7.43 -4.48
N VAL A 116 -0.33 -8.35 -5.33
CA VAL A 116 -0.79 -8.07 -6.71
C VAL A 116 -1.93 -7.06 -6.70
N SER A 117 -2.95 -7.26 -5.85
CA SER A 117 -4.08 -6.34 -5.71
C SER A 117 -3.64 -4.94 -5.25
N ARG A 118 -2.75 -4.86 -4.24
CA ARG A 118 -2.22 -3.57 -3.76
C ARG A 118 -1.36 -2.86 -4.81
N THR A 119 -0.58 -3.60 -5.59
CA THR A 119 0.25 -3.06 -6.68
C THR A 119 -0.63 -2.48 -7.79
N LYS A 120 -1.67 -3.21 -8.21
CA LYS A 120 -2.67 -2.70 -9.18
C LYS A 120 -3.37 -1.44 -8.67
N ALA A 121 -3.79 -1.41 -7.40
CA ALA A 121 -4.40 -0.23 -6.81
C ALA A 121 -3.43 0.98 -6.74
N MET A 122 -2.13 0.75 -6.55
CA MET A 122 -1.12 1.81 -6.62
C MET A 122 -0.95 2.33 -8.05
N ILE A 123 -0.90 1.44 -9.05
CA ILE A 123 -0.85 1.80 -10.47
C ILE A 123 -2.03 2.71 -10.84
N THR A 124 -3.27 2.34 -10.48
CA THR A 124 -4.46 3.17 -10.75
C THR A 124 -4.40 4.54 -10.05
N GLU A 125 -3.84 4.64 -8.84
CA GLU A 125 -3.62 5.95 -8.19
C GLU A 125 -2.53 6.75 -8.93
N LEU A 126 -1.46 6.12 -9.42
CA LEU A 126 -0.38 6.76 -10.17
C LEU A 126 -0.83 7.23 -11.57
N GLU A 127 -1.69 6.46 -12.25
CA GLU A 127 -2.29 6.84 -13.54
C GLU A 127 -3.23 8.04 -13.43
N ASN A 128 -3.87 8.22 -12.28
CA ASN A 128 -4.79 9.32 -12.02
C ASN A 128 -4.02 10.63 -11.66
N PRO A 129 -4.02 11.68 -12.52
CA PRO A 129 -3.31 12.93 -12.24
C PRO A 129 -3.87 13.68 -11.02
N ASN A 130 -5.11 13.37 -10.63
CA ASN A 130 -5.78 14.02 -9.52
C ASN A 130 -5.56 13.33 -8.17
N SER A 131 -4.97 12.14 -8.12
CA SER A 131 -4.75 11.39 -6.88
C SER A 131 -3.80 12.13 -5.94
N ALA A 132 -3.92 11.85 -4.64
CA ALA A 132 -3.02 12.41 -3.64
C ALA A 132 -1.58 11.87 -3.79
N ILE A 133 -1.42 10.67 -4.36
CA ILE A 133 -0.13 10.02 -4.59
C ILE A 133 0.59 10.67 -5.76
N THR A 134 -0.08 10.81 -6.91
CA THR A 134 0.48 11.47 -8.10
C THR A 134 0.87 12.90 -7.80
N LYS A 135 -0.02 13.68 -7.17
CA LYS A 135 0.27 15.07 -6.75
C LYS A 135 1.45 15.20 -5.78
N ALA A 136 1.76 14.17 -4.99
CA ALA A 136 2.93 14.16 -4.12
C ALA A 136 4.22 13.81 -4.88
N LEU A 137 4.15 12.94 -5.89
CA LEU A 137 5.31 12.40 -6.61
C LEU A 137 5.75 13.20 -7.84
N ILE A 138 4.86 13.99 -8.48
CA ILE A 138 5.23 14.81 -9.66
C ILE A 138 6.32 15.86 -9.36
N TYR A 139 6.46 16.28 -8.10
CA TYR A 139 7.50 17.23 -7.65
C TYR A 139 8.78 16.55 -7.16
N VAL A 140 8.81 15.21 -7.13
CA VAL A 140 9.99 14.43 -6.71
C VAL A 140 10.75 14.02 -7.97
N PRO A 141 12.04 14.37 -8.12
CA PRO A 141 12.83 13.96 -9.28
C PRO A 141 12.90 12.42 -9.37
N PRO A 142 13.08 11.85 -10.57
CA PRO A 142 13.28 10.42 -10.72
C PRO A 142 14.65 10.00 -10.16
N LEU A 143 14.80 8.74 -9.81
CA LEU A 143 16.09 8.13 -9.49
C LEU A 143 16.91 8.00 -10.77
N VAL A 144 18.21 8.31 -10.71
CA VAL A 144 19.15 8.14 -11.81
C VAL A 144 19.96 6.88 -11.57
N PHE A 145 20.00 5.99 -12.56
CA PHE A 145 20.75 4.74 -12.53
C PHE A 145 21.92 4.83 -13.53
N ALA A 146 23.11 4.42 -13.09
CA ALA A 146 24.23 4.14 -13.98
C ALA A 146 24.18 2.66 -14.38
N ALA A 147 24.41 2.39 -15.66
CA ALA A 147 24.60 1.04 -16.22
C ALA A 147 26.08 0.82 -16.54
#